data_AF-A0AAV8VNB4-F1
#
_entry.id   AF-A0AAV8VNB4-F1
#
_cell.length_a   1.000
_cell.length_b   1.000
_cell.length_c   1.000
_cell.angle_alpha   90.00
_cell.angle_beta   90.00
_cell.angle_gamma   90.00
#
_symmetry.space_group_name_H-M   'P 1'
#
loop_
_entity.id
_entity.type
_entity.pdbx_description
1 polymer ?
#
loop_
_entity_poly.entity_id
_entity_poly.type
_entity_poly.pdbx_seq_one_letter_code
_entity_poly.pdbx_strand_id
1 'polypeptide(L)'
;NHPSGPSTASDHSYSENVKNDNFDFLLHTDKTGLLNEMGLKKSELNPRENFMYKAHLLENKGNQLKNNIKSLYEQGKFQIIEGELNDVTKNFINSQLRNFNKIPHAKRWTVDDKVLALSLYKRSPRLYRYLSAIFQFPSCKSLKTVMSQIPFETGINSTIFSHLQQKINNMNEANRCCSLIFDEMSLSPGFYYDANNQLIYGYEDLGHLGRINKQANHALVFMIRGLRKTWKQVVAYYFTSGTISAQALKQIIVHLISELQNIGLKCVIKVNKPVGITSVMCRNIINTSSYYFSVNGVPLRVVTIYDVSHLLKNTRNSLLRCNLTFQKDKVAKFQYIESSFNLDHQKRTYRQLSKMNPSYFNFKDSYMKMKNLAACIETWVAFKDLPSEAAFTAEFCHLIDSLFDSLNSSNLYSDDGKKYRCALTEESPHVEFWSEILQQMRNWQLIDISSGQNVTNQYSFIKGWQTTIKSVISLWNQLKNIDSFTFLFLRNLNQDPVENLFGVIRQHGVCNNNPTSPNKLNSNCLDDSCTPLADIKTLLAYNDLRAQKYWRAVHIFTMEPLLAVLVFNLPPPNKPDYHDKC
;
A
#
# COMPACT_ATOMS: atom_id res chain seq x y z
N ASN A 1 -65.53 -21.18 39.96
CA ASN A 1 -66.13 -20.80 38.67
C ASN A 1 -65.27 -21.28 37.52
N HIS A 2 -65.37 -22.58 37.22
CA HIS A 2 -65.26 -23.12 35.85
C HIS A 2 -66.48 -22.61 35.04
N PRO A 3 -66.49 -22.62 33.68
CA PRO A 3 -66.00 -23.69 32.78
C PRO A 3 -65.15 -23.17 31.59
N SER A 4 -64.23 -23.90 30.93
CA SER A 4 -64.18 -25.26 30.37
C SER A 4 -64.99 -25.46 29.07
N GLY A 5 -64.26 -25.37 27.93
CA GLY A 5 -64.51 -26.04 26.63
C GLY A 5 -65.75 -25.61 25.80
N PRO A 6 -65.90 -26.07 24.53
CA PRO A 6 -65.08 -27.08 23.86
C PRO A 6 -64.63 -26.75 22.42
N SER A 7 -63.55 -27.42 22.04
CA SER A 7 -63.23 -27.86 20.69
C SER A 7 -64.12 -29.03 20.27
N THR A 8 -64.90 -28.85 19.21
CA THR A 8 -65.56 -29.85 18.34
C THR A 8 -65.91 -29.04 17.08
N ALA A 9 -65.75 -29.43 15.84
CA ALA A 9 -65.80 -30.69 15.11
C ALA A 9 -65.14 -30.35 13.74
N SER A 10 -64.83 -31.20 12.76
CA SER A 10 -64.97 -32.62 12.49
C SER A 10 -64.35 -32.75 11.11
N ASP A 11 -63.51 -33.76 10.91
CA ASP A 11 -63.25 -34.28 9.57
C ASP A 11 -64.58 -34.62 8.91
N HIS A 12 -64.87 -33.98 7.78
CA HIS A 12 -65.71 -34.58 6.75
C HIS A 12 -65.04 -34.35 5.39
N SER A 13 -64.30 -35.37 5.00
CA SER A 13 -64.19 -35.82 3.63
C SER A 13 -65.58 -35.86 2.98
N TYR A 14 -65.84 -34.97 2.04
CA TYR A 14 -66.74 -35.26 0.93
C TYR A 14 -65.97 -34.99 -0.36
N SER A 15 -65.39 -36.07 -0.86
CA SER A 15 -65.21 -36.27 -2.29
C SER A 15 -66.59 -36.30 -2.92
N GLU A 16 -67.03 -35.19 -3.49
CA GLU A 16 -68.00 -35.25 -4.59
C GLU A 16 -67.33 -34.67 -5.83
N ASN A 17 -66.92 -35.60 -6.70
CA ASN A 17 -66.67 -35.36 -8.10
C ASN A 17 -67.95 -34.78 -8.73
N VAL A 18 -68.12 -33.47 -8.67
CA VAL A 18 -68.91 -32.78 -9.68
C VAL A 18 -67.95 -32.42 -10.79
N LYS A 19 -67.74 -33.36 -11.72
CA LYS A 19 -67.26 -33.03 -13.06
C LYS A 19 -68.31 -32.12 -13.68
N ASN A 20 -68.12 -30.82 -13.50
CA ASN A 20 -68.85 -29.84 -14.27
C ASN A 20 -67.96 -29.54 -15.49
N ASP A 21 -68.09 -30.36 -16.53
CA ASP A 21 -67.36 -30.27 -17.81
C ASP A 21 -67.62 -28.93 -18.55
N ASN A 22 -68.38 -28.00 -17.95
CA ASN A 22 -68.76 -26.71 -18.51
C ASN A 22 -67.67 -25.63 -18.48
N PHE A 23 -66.49 -25.88 -17.87
CA PHE A 23 -65.43 -24.85 -17.75
C PHE A 23 -64.03 -25.30 -18.16
N ASP A 24 -63.87 -26.50 -18.72
CA ASP A 24 -62.57 -27.00 -19.21
C ASP A 24 -61.99 -26.11 -20.33
N PHE A 25 -62.82 -25.32 -21.01
CA PHE A 25 -62.41 -24.39 -22.06
C PHE A 25 -61.46 -23.28 -21.57
N LEU A 26 -61.42 -22.94 -20.28
CA LEU A 26 -60.49 -21.94 -19.73
C LEU A 26 -59.04 -22.47 -19.61
N LEU A 27 -58.83 -23.78 -19.73
CA LEU A 27 -57.53 -24.44 -19.59
C LEU A 27 -56.83 -24.68 -20.93
N HIS A 28 -57.51 -24.46 -22.06
CA HIS A 28 -56.94 -24.61 -23.39
C HIS A 28 -56.17 -23.35 -23.81
N THR A 29 -54.90 -23.54 -24.21
CA THR A 29 -53.97 -22.48 -24.60
C THR A 29 -53.57 -22.64 -26.06
N ASP A 30 -54.55 -22.68 -26.96
CA ASP A 30 -54.29 -22.71 -28.40
C ASP A 30 -54.34 -21.31 -29.03
N LYS A 31 -53.66 -21.18 -30.18
CA LYS A 31 -53.34 -19.89 -30.84
C LYS A 31 -54.55 -19.21 -31.50
N THR A 32 -55.72 -19.83 -31.42
CA THR A 32 -57.01 -19.28 -31.87
C THR A 32 -57.68 -18.60 -30.69
N GLY A 33 -58.07 -17.32 -30.82
CA GLY A 33 -58.59 -16.57 -29.67
C GLY A 33 -59.80 -17.27 -29.01
N LEU A 34 -59.82 -17.33 -27.67
CA LEU A 34 -60.79 -18.09 -26.85
C LEU A 34 -62.26 -17.99 -27.33
N LEU A 35 -62.70 -16.80 -27.77
CA LEU A 35 -64.06 -16.59 -28.28
C LEU A 35 -64.33 -17.26 -29.64
N ASN A 36 -63.31 -17.32 -30.50
CA ASN A 36 -63.41 -17.97 -31.80
C ASN A 36 -63.44 -19.49 -31.67
N GLU A 37 -62.73 -20.07 -30.70
CA GLU A 37 -62.79 -21.51 -30.41
C GLU A 37 -64.17 -21.94 -29.92
N MET A 38 -64.83 -21.06 -29.17
CA MET A 38 -66.20 -21.27 -28.68
C MET A 38 -67.28 -20.89 -29.71
N GLY A 39 -66.90 -20.31 -30.85
CA GLY A 39 -67.86 -19.81 -31.86
C GLY A 39 -68.74 -18.65 -31.37
N LEU A 40 -68.35 -17.96 -30.29
CA LEU A 40 -69.14 -16.91 -29.64
C LEU A 40 -68.64 -15.51 -30.04
N LYS A 41 -69.58 -14.57 -30.23
CA LYS A 41 -69.24 -13.16 -30.38
C LYS A 41 -69.22 -12.47 -29.01
N LYS A 42 -68.35 -11.46 -28.86
CA LYS A 42 -68.24 -10.68 -27.62
C LYS A 42 -69.56 -10.04 -27.16
N SER A 43 -70.48 -9.78 -28.09
CA SER A 43 -71.82 -9.24 -27.84
C SER A 43 -72.79 -10.25 -27.20
N GLU A 44 -72.46 -11.54 -27.24
CA GLU A 44 -73.31 -12.65 -26.75
C GLU A 44 -72.96 -13.07 -25.32
N LEU A 45 -71.91 -12.46 -24.73
CA LEU A 45 -71.44 -12.77 -23.38
C LEU A 45 -72.30 -12.08 -22.31
N ASN A 46 -72.73 -12.84 -21.31
CA ASN A 46 -73.35 -12.25 -20.12
C ASN A 46 -72.29 -11.48 -19.28
N PRO A 47 -72.71 -10.65 -18.31
CA PRO A 47 -71.77 -9.83 -17.53
C PRO A 47 -70.69 -10.63 -16.79
N ARG A 48 -71.01 -11.85 -16.33
CA ARG A 48 -70.08 -12.74 -15.62
C ARG A 48 -69.03 -13.33 -16.57
N GLU A 49 -69.46 -13.80 -17.73
CA GLU A 49 -68.57 -14.33 -18.79
C GLU A 49 -67.64 -13.25 -19.34
N ASN A 50 -68.13 -12.03 -19.52
CA ASN A 50 -67.32 -10.90 -19.98
C ASN A 50 -66.23 -10.53 -18.95
N PHE A 51 -66.52 -10.65 -17.64
CA PHE A 51 -65.51 -10.45 -16.60
C PHE A 51 -64.42 -11.53 -16.64
N MET A 52 -64.80 -12.80 -16.77
CA MET A 52 -63.85 -13.91 -16.89
C MET A 52 -62.98 -13.80 -18.16
N TYR A 53 -63.58 -13.43 -19.29
CA TYR A 53 -62.87 -13.19 -20.54
C TYR A 53 -61.84 -12.05 -20.40
N LYS A 54 -62.18 -10.96 -19.68
CA LYS A 54 -61.24 -9.87 -19.37
C LYS A 54 -60.09 -10.34 -18.46
N ALA A 55 -60.36 -11.17 -17.47
CA ALA A 55 -59.33 -11.72 -16.59
C ALA A 55 -58.33 -12.59 -17.36
N HIS A 56 -58.83 -13.49 -18.22
CA HIS A 56 -58.01 -14.32 -19.10
C HIS A 56 -57.16 -13.46 -20.08
N LEU A 57 -57.73 -12.40 -20.65
CA LEU A 57 -56.98 -11.45 -21.49
C LEU A 57 -55.84 -10.75 -20.73
N LEU A 58 -56.06 -10.38 -19.47
CA LEU A 58 -55.02 -9.77 -18.62
C LEU A 58 -53.91 -10.76 -18.28
N GLU A 59 -54.27 -12.00 -17.99
CA GLU A 59 -53.31 -13.08 -17.72
C GLU A 59 -52.45 -13.41 -18.95
N ASN A 60 -53.08 -13.49 -20.14
CA ASN A 60 -52.36 -13.67 -21.40
C ASN A 60 -51.44 -12.49 -21.74
N LYS A 61 -51.87 -11.24 -21.47
CA LYS A 61 -50.98 -10.08 -21.59
C LYS A 61 -49.80 -10.16 -20.62
N GLY A 62 -50.03 -10.60 -19.37
CA GLY A 62 -48.97 -10.84 -18.38
C GLY A 62 -47.97 -11.90 -18.86
N ASN A 63 -48.45 -13.01 -19.40
CA ASN A 63 -47.62 -14.09 -19.94
C ASN A 63 -46.85 -13.66 -21.20
N GLN A 64 -47.47 -12.89 -22.09
CA GLN A 64 -46.78 -12.31 -23.26
C GLN A 64 -45.68 -11.33 -22.85
N LEU A 65 -45.92 -10.44 -21.87
CA LEU A 65 -44.87 -9.55 -21.36
C LEU A 65 -43.70 -10.34 -20.75
N LYS A 66 -44.00 -11.40 -19.99
CA LYS A 66 -42.99 -12.27 -19.37
C LYS A 66 -42.15 -12.99 -20.42
N ASN A 67 -42.78 -13.49 -21.48
CA ASN A 67 -42.09 -14.11 -22.60
C ASN A 67 -41.32 -13.11 -23.45
N ASN A 68 -41.81 -11.88 -23.63
CA ASN A 68 -41.08 -10.81 -24.29
C ASN A 68 -39.80 -10.42 -23.53
N ILE A 69 -39.88 -10.27 -22.20
CA ILE A 69 -38.72 -10.00 -21.34
C ILE A 69 -37.71 -11.15 -21.42
N LYS A 70 -38.19 -12.40 -21.39
CA LYS A 70 -37.36 -13.59 -21.56
C LYS A 70 -36.68 -13.62 -22.93
N SER A 71 -37.41 -13.27 -24.00
CA SER A 71 -36.84 -13.17 -25.34
C SER A 71 -35.85 -12.01 -25.47
N LEU A 72 -36.04 -10.88 -24.79
CA LEU A 72 -35.09 -9.76 -24.80
C LEU A 72 -33.77 -10.13 -24.09
N TYR A 73 -33.84 -11.01 -23.08
CA TYR A 73 -32.69 -11.60 -22.42
C TYR A 73 -31.97 -12.62 -23.33
N GLU A 74 -32.73 -13.49 -24.00
CA GLU A 74 -32.21 -14.56 -24.87
C GLU A 74 -31.74 -14.05 -26.26
N GLN A 75 -32.33 -12.98 -26.79
CA GLN A 75 -31.95 -12.33 -28.06
C GLN A 75 -30.72 -11.44 -27.94
N GLY A 76 -30.03 -11.43 -26.80
CA GLY A 76 -28.75 -10.74 -26.67
C GLY A 76 -28.85 -9.22 -26.77
N LYS A 77 -29.99 -8.56 -26.51
CA LYS A 77 -30.04 -7.09 -26.44
C LYS A 77 -29.27 -6.50 -25.24
N PHE A 78 -28.76 -7.36 -24.36
CA PHE A 78 -27.75 -7.02 -23.36
C PHE A 78 -26.30 -7.32 -23.81
N GLN A 79 -26.05 -7.89 -25.00
CA GLN A 79 -24.70 -8.18 -25.53
C GLN A 79 -23.88 -6.93 -25.84
N ILE A 80 -24.50 -5.75 -25.97
CA ILE A 80 -23.79 -4.46 -26.09
C ILE A 80 -22.84 -4.24 -24.88
N ILE A 81 -23.16 -4.84 -23.74
CA ILE A 81 -22.41 -4.74 -22.48
C ILE A 81 -21.21 -5.73 -22.44
N GLU A 82 -21.15 -6.73 -23.34
CA GLU A 82 -20.15 -7.81 -23.27
C GLU A 82 -18.85 -7.53 -24.03
N GLY A 83 -18.86 -6.72 -25.08
CA GLY A 83 -17.66 -6.41 -25.87
C GLY A 83 -16.76 -5.31 -25.27
N GLU A 84 -17.38 -4.29 -24.66
CA GLU A 84 -16.69 -3.04 -24.29
C GLU A 84 -16.41 -2.89 -22.78
N LEU A 85 -16.98 -3.76 -21.93
CA LEU A 85 -16.75 -3.71 -20.50
C LEU A 85 -15.64 -4.64 -20.03
N ASN A 86 -14.84 -4.16 -19.08
CA ASN A 86 -13.87 -5.00 -18.38
C ASN A 86 -14.57 -6.08 -17.52
N ASP A 87 -13.84 -7.15 -17.22
CA ASP A 87 -14.37 -8.31 -16.49
C ASP A 87 -14.89 -7.96 -15.09
N VAL A 88 -14.29 -6.97 -14.43
CA VAL A 88 -14.71 -6.53 -13.08
C VAL A 88 -16.11 -5.92 -13.15
N THR A 89 -16.38 -5.06 -14.14
CA THR A 89 -17.68 -4.42 -14.34
C THR A 89 -18.74 -5.46 -14.71
N LYS A 90 -18.41 -6.39 -15.61
CA LYS A 90 -19.30 -7.51 -15.98
C LYS A 90 -19.67 -8.34 -14.75
N ASN A 91 -18.67 -8.74 -13.97
CA ASN A 91 -18.88 -9.53 -12.75
C ASN A 91 -19.73 -8.77 -11.73
N PHE A 92 -19.49 -7.46 -11.57
CA PHE A 92 -20.29 -6.62 -10.69
C PHE A 92 -21.76 -6.56 -11.11
N ILE A 93 -22.05 -6.26 -12.38
CA ILE A 93 -23.42 -6.21 -12.92
C ILE A 93 -24.13 -7.55 -12.75
N ASN A 94 -23.46 -8.65 -13.11
CA ASN A 94 -23.98 -10.00 -12.95
C ASN A 94 -24.26 -10.33 -11.47
N SER A 95 -23.44 -9.83 -10.55
CA SER A 95 -23.66 -9.95 -9.11
C SER A 95 -24.92 -9.24 -8.63
N GLN A 96 -25.18 -8.03 -9.16
CA GLN A 96 -26.38 -7.26 -8.85
C GLN A 96 -27.63 -7.99 -9.32
N LEU A 97 -27.65 -8.44 -10.58
CA LEU A 97 -28.78 -9.15 -11.18
C LEU A 97 -29.08 -10.47 -10.46
N ARG A 98 -28.04 -11.25 -10.12
CA ARG A 98 -28.17 -12.52 -9.41
C ARG A 98 -28.83 -12.37 -8.02
N ASN A 99 -28.55 -11.26 -7.33
CA ASN A 99 -28.94 -11.06 -5.94
C ASN A 99 -30.11 -10.08 -5.73
N PHE A 100 -30.58 -9.40 -6.79
CA PHE A 100 -31.60 -8.34 -6.73
C PHE A 100 -32.90 -8.78 -6.03
N ASN A 101 -33.49 -9.90 -6.46
CA ASN A 101 -34.76 -10.43 -5.92
C ASN A 101 -34.56 -11.49 -4.81
N LYS A 102 -33.37 -11.57 -4.21
CA LYS A 102 -33.07 -12.58 -3.19
C LYS A 102 -33.14 -11.96 -1.80
N ILE A 103 -33.80 -12.66 -0.88
CA ILE A 103 -33.76 -12.32 0.55
C ILE A 103 -32.31 -12.35 1.06
N PRO A 104 -31.94 -11.57 2.09
CA PRO A 104 -30.55 -11.44 2.55
C PRO A 104 -29.81 -12.76 2.78
N HIS A 105 -30.46 -13.76 3.36
CA HIS A 105 -29.87 -15.09 3.63
C HIS A 105 -29.75 -16.00 2.39
N ALA A 106 -30.49 -15.71 1.33
CA ALA A 106 -30.46 -16.46 0.08
C ALA A 106 -29.45 -15.89 -0.94
N LYS A 107 -28.86 -14.72 -0.66
CA LYS A 107 -27.82 -14.12 -1.51
C LYS A 107 -26.58 -15.02 -1.53
N ARG A 108 -25.96 -15.14 -2.70
CA ARG A 108 -24.76 -15.96 -2.92
C ARG A 108 -23.69 -15.13 -3.61
N TRP A 109 -22.49 -15.19 -3.04
CA TRP A 109 -21.34 -14.37 -3.43
C TRP A 109 -20.22 -15.27 -3.94
N THR A 110 -19.77 -15.01 -5.16
CA THR A 110 -18.59 -15.60 -5.76
C THR A 110 -17.32 -15.06 -5.09
N VAL A 111 -16.17 -15.68 -5.39
CA VAL A 111 -14.86 -15.16 -4.93
C VAL A 111 -14.62 -13.76 -5.49
N ASP A 112 -14.93 -13.52 -6.76
CA ASP A 112 -14.73 -12.22 -7.40
C ASP A 112 -15.59 -11.11 -6.77
N ASP A 113 -16.83 -11.43 -6.38
CA ASP A 113 -17.68 -10.50 -5.62
C ASP A 113 -17.06 -10.12 -4.27
N LYS A 114 -16.56 -11.14 -3.54
CA LYS A 114 -15.95 -10.97 -2.22
C LYS A 114 -14.66 -10.17 -2.33
N VAL A 115 -13.85 -10.41 -3.37
CA VAL A 115 -12.60 -9.70 -3.64
C VAL A 115 -12.87 -8.23 -3.96
N LEU A 116 -13.82 -7.93 -4.84
CA LEU A 116 -14.22 -6.56 -5.15
C LEU A 116 -14.76 -5.85 -3.90
N ALA A 117 -15.69 -6.49 -3.20
CA ALA A 117 -16.27 -5.96 -1.97
C ALA A 117 -15.22 -5.72 -0.87
N LEU A 118 -14.29 -6.65 -0.68
CA LEU A 118 -13.19 -6.51 0.28
C LEU A 118 -12.27 -5.35 -0.09
N SER A 119 -11.96 -5.17 -1.38
CA SER A 119 -11.13 -4.06 -1.86
C SER A 119 -11.76 -2.69 -1.60
N LEU A 120 -13.08 -2.57 -1.76
CA LEU A 120 -13.83 -1.35 -1.46
C LEU A 120 -13.91 -1.11 0.05
N TYR A 121 -14.25 -2.15 0.81
CA TYR A 121 -14.35 -2.10 2.27
C TYR A 121 -13.03 -1.67 2.92
N LYS A 122 -11.90 -2.14 2.39
CA LYS A 122 -10.57 -1.84 2.93
C LYS A 122 -10.10 -0.42 2.63
N ARG A 123 -10.44 0.12 1.47
CA ARG A 123 -10.17 1.54 1.14
C ARG A 123 -11.01 2.48 2.00
N SER A 124 -12.31 2.20 2.15
CA SER A 124 -13.19 3.02 2.97
C SER A 124 -14.39 2.22 3.49
N PRO A 125 -14.37 1.80 4.78
CA PRO A 125 -15.51 1.13 5.40
C PRO A 125 -16.78 2.00 5.42
N ARG A 126 -16.61 3.34 5.48
CA ARG A 126 -17.73 4.30 5.44
C ARG A 126 -18.37 4.34 4.06
N LEU A 127 -17.56 4.47 3.00
CA LEU A 127 -18.05 4.45 1.63
C LEU A 127 -18.68 3.09 1.31
N TYR A 128 -18.08 1.99 1.75
CA TYR A 128 -18.65 0.66 1.55
C TYR A 128 -20.05 0.52 2.16
N ARG A 129 -20.26 1.03 3.38
CA ARG A 129 -21.59 1.02 4.02
C ARG A 129 -22.60 1.85 3.23
N TYR A 130 -22.19 3.03 2.76
CA TYR A 130 -23.02 3.86 1.91
C TYR A 130 -23.39 3.15 0.60
N LEU A 131 -22.41 2.59 -0.11
CA LEU A 131 -22.63 1.85 -1.34
C LEU A 131 -23.48 0.59 -1.12
N SER A 132 -23.38 -0.07 0.05
CA SER A 132 -24.22 -1.23 0.39
C SER A 132 -25.69 -0.91 0.62
N ALA A 133 -26.05 0.37 0.77
CA ALA A 133 -27.45 0.81 0.77
C ALA A 133 -28.02 0.94 -0.66
N ILE A 134 -27.15 1.14 -1.65
CA ILE A 134 -27.52 1.36 -3.06
C ILE A 134 -27.39 0.05 -3.85
N PHE A 135 -26.31 -0.68 -3.63
CA PHE A 135 -25.94 -1.89 -4.36
C PHE A 135 -25.93 -3.12 -3.44
N GLN A 136 -26.13 -4.28 -4.07
CA GLN A 136 -26.01 -5.57 -3.44
C GLN A 136 -24.54 -5.88 -3.16
N PHE A 137 -24.16 -5.89 -1.89
CA PHE A 137 -22.83 -6.23 -1.42
C PHE A 137 -22.84 -7.27 -0.28
N PRO A 138 -21.76 -8.06 -0.12
CA PRO A 138 -21.58 -8.93 1.04
C PRO A 138 -21.66 -8.17 2.38
N SER A 139 -22.13 -8.83 3.43
CA SER A 139 -22.12 -8.22 4.76
C SER A 139 -20.68 -8.02 5.26
N CYS A 140 -20.47 -6.99 6.11
CA CYS A 140 -19.17 -6.76 6.75
C CYS A 140 -18.68 -7.99 7.54
N LYS A 141 -19.60 -8.77 8.13
CA LYS A 141 -19.27 -10.03 8.81
C LYS A 141 -18.68 -11.05 7.83
N SER A 142 -19.30 -11.21 6.66
CA SER A 142 -18.81 -12.12 5.61
C SER A 142 -17.40 -11.72 5.15
N LEU A 143 -17.15 -10.42 4.95
CA LEU A 143 -15.82 -9.93 4.59
C LEU A 143 -14.76 -10.19 5.66
N LYS A 144 -15.12 -10.04 6.95
CA LYS A 144 -14.22 -10.37 8.07
C LYS A 144 -13.92 -11.87 8.10
N THR A 145 -14.90 -12.73 7.85
CA THR A 145 -14.71 -14.18 7.76
C THR A 145 -13.81 -14.58 6.59
N VAL A 146 -13.95 -13.93 5.44
CA VAL A 146 -13.03 -14.14 4.30
C VAL A 146 -11.61 -13.72 4.68
N MET A 147 -11.46 -12.59 5.37
CA MET A 147 -10.15 -12.10 5.80
C MET A 147 -9.49 -13.02 6.84
N SER A 148 -10.27 -13.62 7.75
CA SER A 148 -9.74 -14.56 8.74
C SER A 148 -9.21 -15.87 8.13
N GLN A 149 -9.52 -16.15 6.86
CA GLN A 149 -8.94 -17.31 6.17
C GLN A 149 -7.45 -17.13 5.86
N ILE A 150 -6.94 -15.89 5.83
CA ILE A 150 -5.52 -15.61 5.60
C ILE A 150 -4.84 -15.40 6.96
N PRO A 151 -4.06 -16.37 7.46
CA PRO A 151 -3.37 -16.22 8.74
C PRO A 151 -2.25 -15.19 8.61
N PHE A 152 -2.24 -14.23 9.52
CA PHE A 152 -1.16 -13.26 9.71
C PHE A 152 -0.59 -13.51 11.09
N GLU A 153 0.47 -14.31 11.12
CA GLU A 153 1.23 -14.61 12.32
C GLU A 153 2.54 -13.83 12.31
N THR A 154 3.10 -13.63 13.50
CA THR A 154 4.41 -13.01 13.67
C THR A 154 5.49 -13.82 12.95
N GLY A 155 6.37 -13.15 12.22
CA GLY A 155 7.42 -13.75 11.43
C GLY A 155 7.15 -13.74 9.93
N ILE A 156 7.74 -14.72 9.23
CA ILE A 156 7.63 -14.84 7.77
C ILE A 156 6.27 -15.43 7.42
N ASN A 157 5.53 -14.76 6.53
CA ASN A 157 4.26 -15.28 6.05
C ASN A 157 4.46 -16.21 4.85
N SER A 158 4.31 -17.51 5.06
CA SER A 158 4.52 -18.55 4.04
C SER A 158 3.56 -18.43 2.84
N THR A 159 2.32 -17.98 3.06
CA THR A 159 1.35 -17.74 1.99
C THR A 159 1.80 -16.60 1.07
N ILE A 160 2.34 -15.52 1.64
CA ILE A 160 2.92 -14.42 0.86
C ILE A 160 4.14 -14.90 0.07
N PHE A 161 5.03 -15.69 0.70
CA PHE A 161 6.22 -16.22 0.01
C PHE A 161 5.86 -17.16 -1.15
N SER A 162 4.85 -18.01 -0.97
CA SER A 162 4.37 -18.91 -2.02
C SER A 162 3.80 -18.12 -3.21
N HIS A 163 3.01 -17.08 -2.95
CA HIS A 163 2.50 -16.16 -3.97
C HIS A 163 3.63 -15.39 -4.68
N LEU A 164 4.59 -14.88 -3.92
CA LEU A 164 5.77 -14.21 -4.47
C LEU A 164 6.55 -15.14 -5.38
N GLN A 165 6.79 -16.39 -4.99
CA GLN A 165 7.53 -17.37 -5.79
C GLN A 165 6.87 -17.59 -7.16
N GLN A 166 5.54 -17.73 -7.22
CA GLN A 166 4.81 -17.85 -8.49
C GLN A 166 5.03 -16.63 -9.39
N LYS A 167 5.04 -15.42 -8.83
CA LYS A 167 5.33 -14.20 -9.59
C LYS A 167 6.78 -14.14 -10.06
N ILE A 168 7.73 -14.47 -9.19
CA ILE A 168 9.17 -14.43 -9.45
C ILE A 168 9.56 -15.38 -10.59
N ASN A 169 8.92 -16.54 -10.67
CA ASN A 169 9.14 -17.50 -11.76
C ASN A 169 8.88 -16.88 -13.15
N ASN A 170 7.96 -15.91 -13.24
CA ASN A 170 7.64 -15.19 -14.47
C ASN A 170 8.45 -13.89 -14.65
N MET A 171 9.30 -13.52 -13.69
CA MET A 171 10.16 -12.34 -13.79
C MET A 171 11.48 -12.69 -14.48
N ASN A 172 11.97 -11.80 -15.34
CA ASN A 172 13.36 -11.84 -15.80
C ASN A 172 14.33 -11.55 -14.65
N GLU A 173 15.60 -11.91 -14.83
CA GLU A 173 16.62 -11.85 -13.78
C GLU A 173 16.82 -10.45 -13.18
N ALA A 174 16.85 -9.40 -14.03
CA ALA A 174 16.97 -8.01 -13.58
C ALA A 174 15.82 -7.55 -12.68
N ASN A 175 14.59 -8.06 -12.89
CA ASN A 175 13.43 -7.69 -12.06
C ASN A 175 13.38 -8.45 -10.72
N ARG A 176 14.18 -9.51 -10.57
CA ARG A 176 14.33 -10.27 -9.31
C ARG A 176 15.29 -9.60 -8.32
N CYS A 177 16.00 -8.55 -8.74
CA CYS A 177 16.84 -7.75 -7.87
C CYS A 177 15.98 -6.86 -6.96
N CYS A 178 16.11 -7.03 -5.65
CA CYS A 178 15.33 -6.28 -4.66
C CYS A 178 16.18 -5.84 -3.46
N SER A 179 15.76 -4.74 -2.82
CA SER A 179 16.27 -4.30 -1.53
C SER A 179 15.37 -4.79 -0.40
N LEU A 180 15.95 -5.34 0.66
CA LEU A 180 15.30 -5.57 1.94
C LEU A 180 15.42 -4.32 2.82
N ILE A 181 14.28 -3.75 3.18
CA ILE A 181 14.13 -2.53 3.98
C ILE A 181 13.41 -2.92 5.28
N PHE A 182 13.83 -2.39 6.42
CA PHE A 182 13.15 -2.64 7.69
C PHE A 182 13.25 -1.45 8.63
N ASP A 183 12.20 -1.23 9.41
CA ASP A 183 12.19 -0.20 10.45
C ASP A 183 11.22 -0.59 11.57
N GLU A 184 11.28 0.13 12.67
CA GLU A 184 10.47 -0.08 13.87
C GLU A 184 9.40 1.00 14.01
N MET A 185 8.15 0.57 14.19
CA MET A 185 7.04 1.45 14.51
C MET A 185 6.70 1.34 16.00
N SER A 186 6.75 2.45 16.74
CA SER A 186 6.25 2.48 18.13
C SER A 186 4.76 2.20 18.19
N LEU A 187 4.39 1.36 19.16
CA LEU A 187 3.04 0.91 19.49
C LEU A 187 2.63 1.39 20.89
N SER A 188 1.33 1.45 21.13
CA SER A 188 0.80 1.54 22.49
C SER A 188 0.87 0.14 23.15
N PRO A 189 1.54 0.00 24.30
CA PRO A 189 1.62 -1.28 25.01
C PRO A 189 0.25 -1.74 25.52
N GLY A 190 -0.07 -3.02 25.41
CA GLY A 190 -1.33 -3.57 25.94
C GLY A 190 -1.52 -5.05 25.65
N PHE A 191 -2.28 -5.74 26.50
CA PHE A 191 -2.60 -7.17 26.36
C PHE A 191 -4.03 -7.39 25.87
N TYR A 192 -4.22 -8.38 25.00
CA TYR A 192 -5.52 -8.68 24.41
C TYR A 192 -5.72 -10.18 24.27
N TYR A 193 -6.83 -10.68 24.79
CA TYR A 193 -7.19 -12.08 24.62
C TYR A 193 -8.00 -12.26 23.33
N ASP A 194 -7.48 -13.09 22.42
CA ASP A 194 -8.22 -13.56 21.26
C ASP A 194 -8.84 -14.92 21.56
N ALA A 195 -10.16 -14.92 21.73
CA ALA A 195 -10.91 -16.12 22.05
C ALA A 195 -10.88 -17.19 20.95
N ASN A 196 -10.71 -16.80 19.67
CA ASN A 196 -10.71 -17.76 18.57
C ASN A 196 -9.44 -18.61 18.57
N ASN A 197 -8.29 -17.96 18.79
CA ASN A 197 -6.99 -18.63 18.82
C ASN A 197 -6.58 -19.03 20.25
N GLN A 198 -7.35 -18.64 21.26
CA GLN A 198 -7.03 -18.80 22.69
C GLN A 198 -5.65 -18.22 23.06
N LEU A 199 -5.27 -17.12 22.42
CA LEU A 199 -3.95 -16.48 22.59
C LEU A 199 -4.09 -15.09 23.20
N ILE A 200 -3.21 -14.78 24.16
CA ILE A 200 -3.04 -13.42 24.66
C ILE A 200 -2.01 -12.72 23.77
N TYR A 201 -2.39 -11.70 23.02
CA TYR A 201 -1.50 -10.78 22.30
C TYR A 201 -0.98 -9.68 23.22
N GLY A 202 0.11 -9.01 22.84
CA GLY A 202 0.75 -7.97 23.66
C GLY A 202 2.15 -8.28 24.14
N TYR A 203 2.58 -9.53 24.00
CA TYR A 203 3.94 -9.96 24.33
C TYR A 203 4.93 -9.71 23.18
N GLU A 204 6.21 -9.56 23.52
CA GLU A 204 7.32 -9.66 22.58
C GLU A 204 7.28 -11.04 21.91
N ASP A 205 7.31 -11.00 20.60
CA ASP A 205 7.16 -12.16 19.72
C ASP A 205 8.12 -11.97 18.55
N LEU A 206 9.15 -12.82 18.52
CA LEU A 206 10.19 -12.82 17.49
C LEU A 206 9.98 -13.99 16.51
N GLY A 207 8.74 -14.51 16.41
CA GLY A 207 8.38 -15.60 15.51
C GLY A 207 9.18 -16.87 15.82
N HIS A 208 10.02 -17.29 14.87
CA HIS A 208 10.86 -18.50 15.02
C HIS A 208 11.89 -18.43 16.17
N LEU A 209 12.24 -17.24 16.65
CA LEU A 209 13.10 -17.08 17.84
C LEU A 209 12.31 -17.18 19.15
N GLY A 210 11.00 -17.35 19.07
CA GLY A 210 10.11 -17.57 20.20
C GLY A 210 9.48 -16.29 20.74
N ARG A 211 8.66 -16.52 21.75
CA ARG A 211 7.83 -15.53 22.42
C ARG A 211 8.24 -15.43 23.88
N ILE A 212 8.38 -14.22 24.40
CA ILE A 212 8.81 -14.00 25.79
C ILE A 212 7.81 -13.15 26.57
N ASN A 213 7.79 -13.33 27.88
CA ASN A 213 6.90 -12.60 28.80
C ASN A 213 7.39 -11.16 29.05
N LYS A 214 7.45 -10.35 27.99
CA LYS A 214 7.70 -8.91 28.03
C LYS A 214 6.65 -8.19 27.21
N GLN A 215 6.23 -7.01 27.65
CA GLN A 215 5.23 -6.24 26.93
C GLN A 215 5.84 -5.63 25.67
N ALA A 216 5.25 -5.91 24.51
CA ALA A 216 5.63 -5.32 23.24
C ALA A 216 5.21 -3.85 23.17
N ASN A 217 6.13 -3.00 22.73
CA ASN A 217 5.91 -1.57 22.53
C ASN A 217 6.40 -1.07 21.16
N HIS A 218 6.95 -1.96 20.33
CA HIS A 218 7.33 -1.68 18.95
C HIS A 218 6.92 -2.83 18.03
N ALA A 219 6.68 -2.52 16.76
CA ALA A 219 6.56 -3.48 15.66
C ALA A 219 7.73 -3.30 14.70
N LEU A 220 8.57 -4.32 14.58
CA LEU A 220 9.64 -4.39 13.59
C LEU A 220 9.08 -4.97 12.30
N VAL A 221 9.14 -4.23 11.19
CA VAL A 221 8.54 -4.65 9.91
C VAL A 221 9.61 -4.75 8.83
N PHE A 222 9.58 -5.85 8.08
CA PHE A 222 10.45 -6.12 6.95
C PHE A 222 9.67 -6.05 5.64
N MET A 223 10.17 -5.25 4.69
CA MET A 223 9.61 -5.03 3.38
C MET A 223 10.68 -5.24 2.31
N ILE A 224 10.33 -5.95 1.23
CA ILE A 224 11.14 -6.01 0.03
C ILE A 224 10.65 -5.00 -1.00
N ARG A 225 11.58 -4.41 -1.77
CA ARG A 225 11.30 -3.48 -2.87
C ARG A 225 12.14 -3.80 -4.08
N GLY A 226 11.54 -3.87 -5.26
CA GLY A 226 12.26 -4.06 -6.52
C GLY A 226 13.21 -2.90 -6.84
N LEU A 227 14.42 -3.22 -7.31
CA LEU A 227 15.42 -2.22 -7.70
C LEU A 227 15.17 -1.69 -9.11
N ARG A 228 14.83 -2.58 -10.05
CA ARG A 228 14.56 -2.25 -11.46
C ARG A 228 13.11 -1.82 -11.69
N LYS A 229 12.16 -2.73 -11.42
CA LYS A 229 10.72 -2.44 -11.47
C LYS A 229 10.22 -2.01 -10.09
N THR A 230 9.28 -1.08 -10.10
CA THR A 230 8.63 -0.57 -8.89
C THR A 230 7.59 -1.57 -8.39
N TRP A 231 7.99 -2.41 -7.44
CA TRP A 231 7.10 -3.27 -6.66
C TRP A 231 7.61 -3.31 -5.22
N LYS A 232 6.69 -3.50 -4.27
CA LYS A 232 7.00 -3.56 -2.83
C LYS A 232 6.09 -4.58 -2.15
N GLN A 233 6.59 -5.31 -1.17
CA GLN A 233 5.81 -6.30 -0.42
C GLN A 233 6.34 -6.43 1.01
N VAL A 234 5.44 -6.40 2.00
CA VAL A 234 5.80 -6.75 3.38
C VAL A 234 5.96 -8.27 3.46
N VAL A 235 7.08 -8.72 4.01
CA VAL A 235 7.47 -10.14 4.04
C VAL A 235 7.47 -10.72 5.44
N ALA A 236 7.74 -9.89 6.46
CA ALA A 236 7.69 -10.31 7.85
C ALA A 236 7.41 -9.12 8.78
N TYR A 237 6.87 -9.42 9.95
CA TYR A 237 6.80 -8.48 11.07
C TYR A 237 7.04 -9.19 12.40
N TYR A 238 7.53 -8.45 13.38
CA TYR A 238 7.85 -8.93 14.72
C TYR A 238 7.40 -7.90 15.77
N PHE A 239 7.14 -8.36 16.99
CA PHE A 239 6.81 -7.50 18.11
C PHE A 239 7.97 -7.47 19.09
N THR A 240 8.46 -6.28 19.44
CA THR A 240 9.64 -6.12 20.30
C THR A 240 9.32 -5.28 21.54
N SER A 241 10.02 -5.56 22.64
CA SER A 241 10.03 -4.76 23.86
C SER A 241 11.29 -3.89 23.90
N GLY A 242 11.17 -2.67 23.41
CA GLY A 242 12.28 -1.72 23.22
C GLY A 242 13.10 -2.06 21.97
N THR A 243 14.40 -1.76 22.04
CA THR A 243 15.34 -2.03 20.95
C THR A 243 15.69 -3.51 20.90
N ILE A 244 15.50 -4.13 19.74
CA ILE A 244 15.90 -5.53 19.51
C ILE A 244 17.41 -5.73 19.69
N SER A 245 17.81 -6.87 20.23
CA SER A 245 19.24 -7.21 20.35
C SER A 245 19.89 -7.38 18.98
N ALA A 246 21.15 -6.95 18.84
CA ALA A 246 21.88 -7.06 17.58
C ALA A 246 22.02 -8.52 17.09
N GLN A 247 22.10 -9.48 18.03
CA GLN A 247 22.19 -10.90 17.73
C GLN A 247 20.87 -11.47 17.18
N ALA A 248 19.74 -11.15 17.82
CA ALA A 248 18.43 -11.60 17.35
C ALA A 248 18.09 -10.99 15.99
N LEU A 249 18.37 -9.70 15.82
CA LEU A 249 18.15 -9.02 14.53
C LEU A 249 19.02 -9.62 13.41
N LYS A 250 20.28 -9.99 13.70
CA LYS A 250 21.12 -10.72 12.75
C LYS A 250 20.51 -12.07 12.35
N GLN A 251 20.03 -12.86 13.31
CA GLN A 251 19.41 -14.16 13.03
C GLN A 251 18.17 -14.01 12.14
N ILE A 252 17.28 -13.06 12.46
CA ILE A 252 16.10 -12.75 11.66
C ILE A 252 16.49 -12.36 10.23
N ILE A 253 17.44 -11.43 10.08
CA ILE A 253 17.84 -10.95 8.76
C ILE A 253 18.48 -12.07 7.93
N VAL A 254 19.38 -12.88 8.52
CA VAL A 254 20.02 -14.01 7.82
C VAL A 254 18.98 -15.03 7.39
N HIS A 255 18.06 -15.40 8.27
CA HIS A 255 16.97 -16.33 7.96
C HIS A 255 16.10 -15.80 6.81
N LEU A 256 15.71 -14.53 6.86
CA LEU A 256 14.84 -13.93 5.85
C LEU A 256 15.53 -13.82 4.48
N ILE A 257 16.83 -13.53 4.42
CA ILE A 257 17.59 -13.57 3.16
C ILE A 257 17.63 -14.97 2.59
N SER A 258 17.88 -15.99 3.43
CA SER A 258 17.89 -17.38 2.98
C SER A 258 16.56 -17.75 2.34
N GLU A 259 15.44 -17.41 2.98
CA GLU A 259 14.10 -17.67 2.43
C GLU A 259 13.83 -16.89 1.14
N LEU A 260 14.27 -15.63 1.04
CA LEU A 260 14.12 -14.85 -0.19
C LEU A 260 14.99 -15.40 -1.34
N GLN A 261 16.20 -15.88 -1.04
CA GLN A 261 17.07 -16.55 -2.02
C GLN A 261 16.46 -17.87 -2.49
N ASN A 262 15.83 -18.64 -1.60
CA ASN A 262 15.16 -19.90 -1.92
C ASN A 262 14.02 -19.71 -2.93
N ILE A 263 13.29 -18.60 -2.86
CA ILE A 263 12.23 -18.28 -3.84
C ILE A 263 12.77 -17.63 -5.13
N GLY A 264 14.08 -17.45 -5.26
CA GLY A 264 14.75 -16.95 -6.47
C GLY A 264 14.96 -15.44 -6.54
N LEU A 265 14.82 -14.70 -5.43
CA LEU A 265 15.17 -13.27 -5.39
C LEU A 265 16.66 -13.05 -5.19
N LYS A 266 17.17 -12.00 -5.82
CA LYS A 266 18.54 -11.51 -5.62
C LYS A 266 18.50 -10.33 -4.67
N CYS A 267 18.71 -10.62 -3.38
CA CYS A 267 18.52 -9.62 -2.33
C CYS A 267 19.77 -8.79 -2.05
N VAL A 268 19.53 -7.50 -1.90
CA VAL A 268 20.44 -6.51 -1.33
C VAL A 268 19.83 -6.05 -0.01
N ILE A 269 20.62 -5.79 1.02
CA ILE A 269 20.08 -5.28 2.28
C ILE A 269 20.28 -3.79 2.40
N LYS A 270 19.29 -3.13 2.98
CA LYS A 270 19.43 -1.80 3.57
C LYS A 270 19.51 -1.95 5.09
N VAL A 271 20.50 -1.34 5.75
CA VAL A 271 20.58 -1.31 7.21
C VAL A 271 20.46 0.14 7.67
N ASN A 272 19.37 0.45 8.37
CA ASN A 272 18.98 1.82 8.69
C ASN A 272 19.74 2.46 9.87
N LYS A 273 20.49 1.71 10.69
CA LYS A 273 21.19 2.26 11.88
C LYS A 273 22.66 1.83 11.96
N PRO A 274 23.61 2.77 12.15
CA PRO A 274 25.04 2.51 12.23
C PRO A 274 25.46 2.05 13.63
N VAL A 275 24.86 1.00 14.19
CA VAL A 275 25.38 0.47 15.47
C VAL A 275 25.07 -1.03 15.58
N GLY A 276 26.11 -1.86 15.56
CA GLY A 276 26.01 -3.28 15.91
C GLY A 276 25.83 -4.26 14.75
N ILE A 277 24.85 -4.09 13.86
CA ILE A 277 24.52 -5.15 12.89
C ILE A 277 25.63 -5.36 11.86
N THR A 278 26.16 -4.30 11.24
CA THR A 278 27.26 -4.42 10.27
C THR A 278 28.53 -4.97 10.92
N SER A 279 28.86 -4.53 12.14
CA SER A 279 30.02 -5.09 12.85
C SER A 279 29.79 -6.55 13.28
N VAL A 280 28.56 -6.95 13.62
CA VAL A 280 28.23 -8.32 14.04
C VAL A 280 27.99 -9.26 12.85
N MET A 281 27.52 -8.76 11.70
CA MET A 281 27.42 -9.51 10.44
C MET A 281 28.78 -9.69 9.78
N CYS A 282 29.61 -8.64 9.72
CA CYS A 282 30.90 -8.70 9.05
C CYS A 282 32.02 -9.35 9.88
N ARG A 283 31.90 -9.47 11.21
CA ARG A 283 32.92 -10.13 12.06
C ARG A 283 32.98 -11.65 11.92
N ASN A 284 31.90 -12.31 11.47
CA ASN A 284 31.82 -13.78 11.44
C ASN A 284 31.85 -14.37 10.02
N ILE A 285 31.99 -13.54 8.99
CA ILE A 285 32.07 -13.98 7.60
C ILE A 285 33.50 -13.71 7.12
N ILE A 286 34.09 -14.69 6.44
CA ILE A 286 35.52 -14.87 6.10
C ILE A 286 36.17 -13.66 5.37
N ASN A 287 35.41 -12.63 5.00
CA ASN A 287 35.90 -11.37 4.42
C ASN A 287 35.43 -10.15 5.23
N THR A 288 36.34 -9.51 5.95
CA THR A 288 36.11 -8.38 6.86
C THR A 288 35.89 -7.07 6.09
N SER A 289 34.79 -6.94 5.36
CA SER A 289 34.37 -5.65 4.78
C SER A 289 33.46 -4.88 5.74
N SER A 290 33.64 -3.57 5.87
CA SER A 290 32.77 -2.74 6.73
C SER A 290 31.42 -2.38 6.08
N TYR A 291 31.16 -2.83 4.85
CA TYR A 291 30.06 -2.34 4.02
C TYR A 291 29.39 -3.41 3.14
N TYR A 292 29.89 -4.65 3.11
CA TYR A 292 29.20 -5.78 2.49
C TYR A 292 29.46 -7.10 3.23
N PHE A 293 28.61 -8.09 2.99
CA PHE A 293 28.77 -9.48 3.42
C PHE A 293 28.06 -10.45 2.46
N SER A 294 28.26 -11.75 2.64
CA SER A 294 27.63 -12.79 1.83
C SER A 294 26.85 -13.76 2.73
N VAL A 295 25.68 -14.20 2.26
CA VAL A 295 24.85 -15.20 2.94
C VAL A 295 24.79 -16.43 2.03
N ASN A 296 24.92 -17.62 2.61
CA ASN A 296 24.85 -18.92 1.92
C ASN A 296 25.81 -19.11 0.74
N GLY A 297 26.96 -18.43 0.72
CA GLY A 297 27.97 -18.59 -0.35
C GLY A 297 27.53 -18.09 -1.74
N VAL A 298 26.42 -17.34 -1.83
CA VAL A 298 25.86 -16.82 -3.09
C VAL A 298 26.76 -15.70 -3.64
N PRO A 299 26.92 -15.58 -4.98
CA PRO A 299 27.82 -14.61 -5.61
C PRO A 299 27.45 -13.14 -5.37
N LEU A 300 26.16 -12.83 -5.13
CA LEU A 300 25.74 -11.46 -4.86
C LEU A 300 26.02 -11.10 -3.39
N ARG A 301 26.95 -10.17 -3.18
CA ARG A 301 27.25 -9.56 -1.89
C ARG A 301 26.13 -8.62 -1.50
N VAL A 302 25.63 -8.86 -0.30
CA VAL A 302 24.72 -7.96 0.39
C VAL A 302 25.50 -6.73 0.84
N VAL A 303 25.08 -5.53 0.41
CA VAL A 303 25.69 -4.27 0.86
C VAL A 303 24.92 -3.68 2.05
N THR A 304 25.52 -2.71 2.75
CA THR A 304 24.85 -1.96 3.83
C THR A 304 24.72 -0.49 3.46
N ILE A 305 23.49 -0.03 3.25
CA ILE A 305 23.19 1.36 2.88
C ILE A 305 22.45 2.05 4.03
N TYR A 306 22.97 3.18 4.49
CA TYR A 306 22.30 4.02 5.46
C TYR A 306 21.26 4.92 4.80
N ASP A 307 20.27 5.31 5.59
CA ASP A 307 19.27 6.23 5.11
C ASP A 307 19.82 7.64 4.87
N VAL A 308 19.75 8.07 3.61
CA VAL A 308 20.33 9.31 3.11
C VAL A 308 19.67 10.53 3.76
N SER A 309 18.36 10.48 4.00
CA SER A 309 17.62 11.54 4.70
C SER A 309 18.06 11.70 6.14
N HIS A 310 18.26 10.59 6.87
CA HIS A 310 18.85 10.61 8.21
C HIS A 310 20.29 11.09 8.23
N LEU A 311 21.13 10.71 7.26
CA LEU A 311 22.50 11.23 7.15
C LEU A 311 22.52 12.74 6.93
N LEU A 312 21.60 13.27 6.12
CA LEU A 312 21.43 14.71 5.94
C LEU A 312 21.01 15.41 7.24
N LYS A 313 20.03 14.84 7.97
CA LYS A 313 19.61 15.34 9.30
C LYS A 313 20.80 15.38 10.27
N ASN A 314 21.61 14.32 10.31
CA ASN A 314 22.78 14.24 11.19
C ASN A 314 23.89 15.23 10.79
N THR A 315 24.10 15.45 9.49
CA THR A 315 25.04 16.46 8.97
C THR A 315 24.62 17.87 9.41
N ARG A 316 23.32 18.18 9.34
CA ARG A 316 22.77 19.44 9.87
C ARG A 316 22.95 19.53 11.39
N ASN A 317 22.64 18.47 12.12
CA ASN A 317 22.76 18.42 13.58
C ASN A 317 24.19 18.68 14.06
N SER A 318 25.20 18.17 13.34
CA SER A 318 26.60 18.46 13.69
C SER A 318 26.95 19.92 13.45
N LEU A 319 26.46 20.54 12.35
CA LEU A 319 26.74 21.95 12.07
C LEU A 319 26.17 22.90 13.13
N LEU A 320 25.08 22.53 13.80
CA LEU A 320 24.52 23.33 14.90
C LEU A 320 25.46 23.47 16.10
N ARG A 321 26.34 22.49 16.34
CA ARG A 321 27.24 22.45 17.50
C ARG A 321 28.71 22.62 17.13
N CYS A 322 29.06 22.36 15.88
CA CYS A 322 30.42 22.29 15.40
C CYS A 322 30.60 23.09 14.12
N ASN A 323 31.79 23.64 13.94
CA ASN A 323 32.27 24.12 12.65
C ASN A 323 32.88 22.94 11.89
N LEU A 324 32.60 22.84 10.59
CA LEU A 324 33.07 21.74 9.75
C LEU A 324 34.13 22.25 8.78
N THR A 325 35.37 21.80 8.96
CA THR A 325 36.48 22.03 8.03
C THR A 325 36.45 20.93 6.96
N PHE A 326 36.17 21.27 5.71
CA PHE A 326 36.03 20.28 4.62
C PHE A 326 37.16 20.29 3.60
N GLN A 327 37.90 21.40 3.51
CA GLN A 327 39.14 21.56 2.74
C GLN A 327 40.08 22.46 3.54
N LYS A 328 41.36 22.55 3.12
CA LYS A 328 42.33 23.46 3.74
C LYS A 328 41.77 24.88 3.75
N ASP A 329 41.70 25.49 4.93
CA ASP A 329 41.20 26.85 5.17
C ASP A 329 39.73 27.12 4.82
N LYS A 330 38.94 26.08 4.49
CA LYS A 330 37.50 26.20 4.22
C LYS A 330 36.66 25.61 5.35
N VAL A 331 35.90 26.48 6.01
CA VAL A 331 35.10 26.14 7.20
C VAL A 331 33.63 26.47 6.95
N ALA A 332 32.77 25.46 7.04
CA ALA A 332 31.33 25.63 7.04
C ALA A 332 30.82 25.90 8.47
N LYS A 333 30.05 26.97 8.62
CA LYS A 333 29.46 27.42 9.90
C LYS A 333 27.95 27.56 9.78
N PHE A 334 27.20 27.00 10.72
CA PHE A 334 25.74 27.12 10.74
C PHE A 334 25.26 28.56 10.96
N GLN A 335 26.06 29.38 11.66
CA GLN A 335 25.77 30.80 11.87
C GLN A 335 25.49 31.57 10.58
N TYR A 336 26.20 31.26 9.48
CA TYR A 336 25.96 31.94 8.20
C TYR A 336 24.66 31.48 7.51
N ILE A 337 24.19 30.26 7.78
CA ILE A 337 22.88 29.78 7.33
C ILE A 337 21.78 30.56 8.04
N GLU A 338 21.88 30.70 9.35
CA GLU A 338 20.91 31.44 10.17
C GLU A 338 20.91 32.94 9.82
N SER A 339 22.10 33.54 9.67
CA SER A 339 22.24 34.94 9.28
C SER A 339 21.63 35.21 7.90
N SER A 340 21.87 34.32 6.92
CA SER A 340 21.28 34.41 5.58
C SER A 340 19.76 34.31 5.61
N PHE A 341 19.20 33.46 6.46
CA PHE A 341 17.74 33.34 6.62
C PHE A 341 17.13 34.61 7.23
N ASN A 342 17.77 35.15 8.26
CA ASN A 342 17.31 36.39 8.92
C ASN A 342 17.37 37.58 7.95
N LEU A 343 18.45 37.71 7.17
CA LEU A 343 18.58 38.76 6.15
C LEU A 343 17.53 38.62 5.04
N ASP A 344 17.26 37.41 4.54
CA ASP A 344 16.20 37.17 3.56
C ASP A 344 14.82 37.56 4.10
N HIS A 345 14.57 37.34 5.39
CA HIS A 345 13.32 37.72 6.06
C HIS A 345 13.17 39.22 6.29
N GLN A 346 14.26 39.91 6.64
CA GLN A 346 14.25 41.31 7.03
C GLN A 346 14.33 42.25 5.82
N LYS A 347 15.17 41.92 4.83
CA LYS A 347 15.52 42.84 3.75
C LYS A 347 14.77 42.59 2.45
N ARG A 348 14.14 41.42 2.25
CA ARG A 348 13.42 41.11 1.01
C ARG A 348 11.91 41.05 1.22
N THR A 349 11.19 41.79 0.39
CA THR A 349 9.73 41.65 0.26
C THR A 349 9.34 40.28 -0.28
N TYR A 350 10.10 39.78 -1.28
CA TYR A 350 9.93 38.45 -1.86
C TYR A 350 11.08 37.53 -1.43
N ARG A 351 10.80 36.68 -0.43
CA ARG A 351 11.78 35.80 0.20
C ARG A 351 12.24 34.69 -0.75
N GLN A 352 13.55 34.53 -0.93
CA GLN A 352 14.13 33.42 -1.69
C GLN A 352 14.05 32.10 -0.89
N LEU A 353 14.08 32.19 0.44
CA LEU A 353 13.94 31.08 1.37
C LEU A 353 12.50 30.97 1.92
N SER A 354 11.49 31.23 1.07
CA SER A 354 10.07 31.22 1.44
C SER A 354 9.53 29.91 2.03
N LYS A 355 10.22 28.79 1.79
CA LYS A 355 9.87 27.46 2.31
C LYS A 355 10.56 27.10 3.62
N MET A 356 11.49 27.94 4.10
CA MET A 356 12.14 27.74 5.39
C MET A 356 11.33 28.40 6.49
N ASN A 357 11.17 27.70 7.61
CA ASN A 357 10.48 28.20 8.80
C ASN A 357 11.49 28.48 9.92
N PRO A 358 11.23 29.46 10.80
CA PRO A 358 12.08 29.73 11.95
C PRO A 358 12.29 28.51 12.86
N SER A 359 11.31 27.61 12.93
CA SER A 359 11.41 26.34 13.67
C SER A 359 12.53 25.41 13.16
N TYR A 360 13.03 25.63 11.94
CA TYR A 360 14.09 24.79 11.35
C TYR A 360 15.47 25.03 11.95
N PHE A 361 15.63 26.15 12.65
CA PHE A 361 16.86 26.52 13.36
C PHE A 361 16.88 26.01 14.81
N ASN A 362 15.76 25.47 15.30
CA ASN A 362 15.67 24.85 16.62
C ASN A 362 15.94 23.34 16.55
N PHE A 363 16.51 22.76 17.62
CA PHE A 363 16.87 21.32 17.72
C PHE A 363 15.72 20.32 17.48
N LYS A 364 14.45 20.77 17.37
CA LYS A 364 13.27 19.91 17.21
C LYS A 364 12.96 19.61 15.74
N ASP A 365 13.22 18.36 15.35
CA ASP A 365 12.56 17.57 14.29
C ASP A 365 12.17 18.26 12.97
N SER A 366 13.02 19.15 12.49
CA SER A 366 12.83 19.83 11.23
C SER A 366 13.74 19.25 10.14
N TYR A 367 13.11 18.67 9.11
CA TYR A 367 13.78 18.39 7.85
C TYR A 367 13.94 19.73 7.10
N MET A 368 15.18 20.21 6.99
CA MET A 368 15.48 21.44 6.27
C MET A 368 15.88 21.11 4.83
N LYS A 369 15.00 21.42 3.87
CA LYS A 369 15.37 21.42 2.46
C LYS A 369 16.36 22.55 2.22
N MET A 370 17.60 22.24 1.88
CA MET A 370 18.65 23.22 1.57
C MET A 370 18.50 23.86 0.17
N LYS A 371 17.30 23.78 -0.43
CA LYS A 371 17.05 24.31 -1.77
C LYS A 371 17.23 25.83 -1.76
N ASN A 372 18.05 26.34 -2.66
CA ASN A 372 18.41 27.76 -2.81
C ASN A 372 19.20 28.37 -1.65
N LEU A 373 19.63 27.58 -0.65
CA LEU A 373 20.36 28.10 0.50
C LEU A 373 21.75 28.63 0.11
N ALA A 374 22.50 27.86 -0.68
CA ALA A 374 23.83 28.27 -1.18
C ALA A 374 23.74 29.59 -1.96
N ALA A 375 22.84 29.67 -2.94
CA ALA A 375 22.61 30.88 -3.73
C ALA A 375 22.19 32.09 -2.88
N CYS A 376 21.40 31.88 -1.83
CA CYS A 376 21.01 32.96 -0.92
C CYS A 376 22.21 33.49 -0.13
N ILE A 377 23.05 32.61 0.42
CA ILE A 377 24.28 33.00 1.12
C ILE A 377 25.23 33.75 0.18
N GLU A 378 25.48 33.23 -1.03
CA GLU A 378 26.32 33.86 -2.05
C GLU A 378 25.82 35.27 -2.41
N THR A 379 24.50 35.45 -2.53
CA THR A 379 23.91 36.76 -2.82
C THR A 379 24.20 37.76 -1.70
N TRP A 380 24.10 37.34 -0.43
CA TRP A 380 24.40 38.21 0.70
C TRP A 380 25.90 38.51 0.85
N VAL A 381 26.77 37.58 0.45
CA VAL A 381 28.22 37.84 0.32
C VAL A 381 28.48 38.88 -0.77
N ALA A 382 27.84 38.75 -1.94
CA ALA A 382 27.98 39.70 -3.04
C ALA A 382 27.49 41.11 -2.67
N PHE A 383 26.42 41.21 -1.90
CA PHE A 383 25.91 42.47 -1.34
C PHE A 383 26.70 43.00 -0.14
N LYS A 384 27.75 42.29 0.30
CA LYS A 384 28.58 42.64 1.47
C LYS A 384 27.81 42.69 2.80
N ASP A 385 26.66 42.04 2.86
CA ASP A 385 25.88 41.87 4.08
C ASP A 385 26.32 40.64 4.89
N LEU A 386 27.02 39.70 4.26
CA LEU A 386 27.75 38.61 4.90
C LEU A 386 29.24 38.69 4.59
N PRO A 387 30.11 38.25 5.52
CA PRO A 387 31.55 38.22 5.28
C PRO A 387 31.92 37.23 4.17
N SER A 388 33.04 37.45 3.49
CA SER A 388 33.52 36.61 2.37
C SER A 388 33.61 35.12 2.71
N GLU A 389 33.93 34.81 3.96
CA GLU A 389 34.07 33.47 4.52
C GLU A 389 32.74 32.70 4.53
N ALA A 390 31.60 33.39 4.48
CA ALA A 390 30.30 32.75 4.34
C ALA A 390 30.14 32.02 3.00
N ALA A 391 30.92 32.39 1.98
CA ALA A 391 30.97 31.66 0.70
C ALA A 391 31.40 30.19 0.89
N PHE A 392 32.25 29.89 1.88
CA PHE A 392 32.63 28.50 2.17
C PHE A 392 31.46 27.68 2.73
N THR A 393 30.55 28.30 3.49
CA THR A 393 29.31 27.64 3.91
C THR A 393 28.39 27.41 2.71
N ALA A 394 28.30 28.34 1.77
CA ALA A 394 27.52 28.17 0.55
C ALA A 394 28.05 27.00 -0.30
N GLU A 395 29.37 26.94 -0.50
CA GLU A 395 30.06 25.85 -1.20
C GLU A 395 29.76 24.49 -0.54
N PHE A 396 29.85 24.42 0.79
CA PHE A 396 29.52 23.19 1.53
C PHE A 396 28.04 22.81 1.39
N CYS A 397 27.12 23.79 1.45
CA CYS A 397 25.68 23.52 1.26
C CYS A 397 25.41 22.96 -0.14
N HIS A 398 26.05 23.51 -1.17
CA HIS A 398 25.95 23.02 -2.55
C HIS A 398 26.54 21.60 -2.71
N LEU A 399 27.67 21.31 -2.05
CA LEU A 399 28.29 19.99 -2.03
C LEU A 399 27.35 18.93 -1.43
N ILE A 400 26.73 19.24 -0.27
CA ILE A 400 25.79 18.33 0.40
C ILE A 400 24.48 18.16 -0.38
N ASP A 401 23.96 19.23 -1.00
CA ASP A 401 22.78 19.17 -1.86
C ASP A 401 23.05 18.28 -3.10
N SER A 402 24.22 18.44 -3.73
CA SER A 402 24.67 17.58 -4.83
C SER A 402 24.85 16.13 -4.39
N LEU A 403 25.43 15.90 -3.21
CA LEU A 403 25.57 14.56 -2.63
C LEU A 403 24.21 13.90 -2.37
N PHE A 404 23.26 14.65 -1.82
CA PHE A 404 21.92 14.16 -1.56
C PHE A 404 21.17 13.82 -2.85
N ASP A 405 21.19 14.71 -3.85
CA ASP A 405 20.59 14.48 -5.16
C ASP A 405 21.20 13.23 -5.83
N SER A 406 22.53 13.09 -5.74
CA SER A 406 23.27 11.94 -6.26
C SER A 406 22.89 10.62 -5.64
N LEU A 407 22.22 10.58 -4.47
CA LEU A 407 21.85 9.35 -3.77
C LEU A 407 20.33 9.19 -3.61
N ASN A 408 19.53 10.11 -4.15
CA ASN A 408 18.09 10.16 -3.97
C ASN A 408 17.29 10.44 -5.26
N SER A 409 17.89 10.21 -6.42
CA SER A 409 17.24 10.44 -7.70
C SER A 409 16.20 9.38 -8.06
N SER A 410 15.11 9.84 -8.69
CA SER A 410 14.06 9.01 -9.32
C SER A 410 13.94 9.25 -10.83
N ASN A 411 14.75 10.15 -11.39
CA ASN A 411 14.70 10.51 -12.81
C ASN A 411 15.72 9.69 -13.58
N LEU A 412 15.43 9.34 -14.84
CA LEU A 412 16.37 8.60 -15.67
C LEU A 412 17.53 9.51 -16.11
N TYR A 413 17.18 10.70 -16.61
CA TYR A 413 18.11 11.73 -17.07
C TYR A 413 18.16 12.89 -16.09
N SER A 414 19.22 13.70 -16.19
CA SER A 414 19.41 14.86 -15.32
C SER A 414 18.48 15.99 -15.71
N ASP A 415 17.98 16.73 -14.72
CA ASP A 415 17.30 18.00 -14.95
C ASP A 415 18.35 19.12 -15.18
N ASP A 416 17.96 20.18 -15.90
CA ASP A 416 18.82 21.36 -16.08
C ASP A 416 19.29 21.92 -14.73
N GLY A 417 20.60 22.16 -14.62
CA GLY A 417 21.24 22.64 -13.40
C GLY A 417 21.32 21.62 -12.25
N LYS A 418 20.84 20.37 -12.45
CA LYS A 418 20.86 19.29 -11.45
C LYS A 418 21.49 18.02 -12.02
N LYS A 419 22.80 18.13 -12.29
CA LYS A 419 23.66 17.07 -12.88
C LYS A 419 23.47 15.69 -12.25
N TYR A 420 23.40 15.60 -10.93
CA TYR A 420 23.32 14.33 -10.20
C TYR A 420 21.90 13.81 -9.95
N ARG A 421 20.87 14.55 -10.41
CA ARG A 421 19.48 14.12 -10.27
C ARG A 421 19.07 13.23 -11.45
N CYS A 422 19.81 12.15 -11.66
CA CYS A 422 19.58 11.17 -12.72
C CYS A 422 19.78 9.74 -12.19
N ALA A 423 19.52 8.73 -13.01
CA ALA A 423 19.76 7.34 -12.61
C ALA A 423 21.26 7.05 -12.68
N LEU A 424 21.72 6.10 -11.86
CA LEU A 424 23.08 5.60 -11.96
C LEU A 424 23.18 4.70 -13.21
N THR A 425 24.06 5.08 -14.14
CA THR A 425 24.47 4.33 -15.35
C THR A 425 25.99 4.25 -15.42
N GLU A 426 26.55 3.53 -16.39
CA GLU A 426 28.01 3.46 -16.58
C GLU A 426 28.62 4.82 -16.94
N GLU A 427 27.88 5.64 -17.69
CA GLU A 427 28.29 6.95 -18.19
C GLU A 427 27.87 8.10 -17.26
N SER A 428 27.04 7.81 -16.26
CA SER A 428 26.53 8.83 -15.35
C SER A 428 27.66 9.40 -14.47
N PRO A 429 27.59 10.68 -14.09
CA PRO A 429 28.69 11.37 -13.39
C PRO A 429 28.84 10.98 -11.91
N HIS A 430 28.04 10.02 -11.43
CA HIS A 430 27.97 9.66 -10.01
C HIS A 430 29.28 9.07 -9.48
N VAL A 431 29.87 8.09 -10.18
CA VAL A 431 31.04 7.35 -9.68
C VAL A 431 32.27 8.24 -9.56
N GLU A 432 32.47 9.15 -10.52
CA GLU A 432 33.53 10.15 -10.50
C GLU A 432 33.36 11.09 -9.30
N PHE A 433 32.20 11.73 -9.17
CA PHE A 433 31.86 12.62 -8.06
C PHE A 433 31.98 11.92 -6.69
N TRP A 434 31.51 10.68 -6.58
CA TRP A 434 31.63 9.89 -5.37
C TRP A 434 33.08 9.56 -5.01
N SER A 435 33.94 9.32 -6.00
CA SER A 435 35.36 9.06 -5.78
C SER A 435 36.07 10.31 -5.24
N GLU A 436 35.76 11.48 -5.79
CA GLU A 436 36.27 12.77 -5.32
C GLU A 436 35.81 13.07 -3.89
N ILE A 437 34.51 12.99 -3.62
CA ILE A 437 33.99 13.34 -2.29
C ILE A 437 34.46 12.35 -1.21
N LEU A 438 34.64 11.06 -1.55
CA LEU A 438 35.22 10.08 -0.64
C LEU A 438 36.67 10.42 -0.26
N GLN A 439 37.45 11.03 -1.15
CA GLN A 439 38.78 11.52 -0.84
C GLN A 439 38.70 12.75 0.08
N GLN A 440 37.83 13.71 -0.23
CA GLN A 440 37.63 14.92 0.58
C GLN A 440 37.19 14.59 2.01
N MET A 441 36.22 13.68 2.17
CA MET A 441 35.68 13.26 3.47
C MET A 441 36.72 12.65 4.42
N ARG A 442 37.89 12.21 3.93
CA ARG A 442 38.98 11.73 4.80
C ARG A 442 39.60 12.85 5.63
N ASN A 443 39.55 14.07 5.12
CA ASN A 443 40.16 15.24 5.73
C ASN A 443 39.13 16.13 6.45
N TRP A 444 37.86 15.71 6.49
CA TRP A 444 36.82 16.47 7.19
C TRP A 444 37.06 16.46 8.69
N GLN A 445 36.97 17.63 9.31
CA GLN A 445 37.13 17.78 10.75
C GLN A 445 35.97 18.58 11.32
N LEU A 446 35.45 18.11 12.46
CA LEU A 446 34.45 18.81 13.26
C LEU A 446 35.13 19.43 14.47
N ILE A 447 35.07 20.75 14.56
CA ILE A 447 35.57 21.52 15.68
C ILE A 447 34.37 22.00 16.49
N ASP A 448 34.29 21.59 17.75
CA ASP A 448 33.21 21.98 18.65
C ASP A 448 33.27 23.50 18.93
N ILE A 449 32.12 24.18 18.82
CA ILE A 449 32.05 25.64 18.95
C ILE A 449 32.36 26.08 20.38
N SER A 450 31.97 25.28 21.39
CA SER A 450 32.12 25.65 22.80
C SER A 450 33.52 25.39 23.35
N SER A 451 34.13 24.27 22.97
CA SER A 451 35.41 23.80 23.50
C SER A 451 36.59 24.03 22.56
N GLY A 452 36.35 24.30 21.28
CA GLY A 452 37.40 24.41 20.25
C GLY A 452 38.11 23.09 19.94
N GLN A 453 37.64 21.97 20.49
CA GLN A 453 38.28 20.66 20.34
C GLN A 453 37.80 19.94 19.08
N ASN A 454 38.68 19.10 18.52
CA ASN A 454 38.30 18.21 17.42
C ASN A 454 37.46 17.04 17.95
N VAL A 455 36.18 17.04 17.60
CA VAL A 455 35.18 16.05 18.04
C VAL A 455 34.73 15.12 16.91
N THR A 456 35.49 15.06 15.81
CA THR A 456 35.12 14.29 14.61
C THR A 456 34.76 12.84 14.91
N ASN A 457 35.50 12.19 15.82
CA ASN A 457 35.27 10.80 16.19
C ASN A 457 33.96 10.56 16.98
N GLN A 458 33.35 11.60 17.53
CA GLN A 458 32.09 11.52 18.27
C GLN A 458 30.87 11.49 17.32
N TYR A 459 31.05 11.88 16.05
CA TYR A 459 29.99 11.92 15.06
C TYR A 459 30.13 10.80 14.04
N SER A 460 29.05 10.05 13.80
CA SER A 460 29.04 8.89 12.91
C SER A 460 28.63 9.20 11.46
N PHE A 461 28.10 10.40 11.17
CA PHE A 461 27.52 10.69 9.84
C PHE A 461 28.56 10.67 8.71
N ILE A 462 29.81 11.08 8.96
CA ILE A 462 30.89 11.05 7.95
C ILE A 462 31.17 9.60 7.54
N LYS A 463 31.35 8.71 8.52
CA LYS A 463 31.48 7.26 8.29
C LYS A 463 30.23 6.69 7.62
N GLY A 464 29.05 7.20 7.97
CA GLY A 464 27.77 6.87 7.35
C GLY A 464 27.76 7.17 5.84
N TRP A 465 28.07 8.40 5.45
CA TRP A 465 28.20 8.79 4.04
C TRP A 465 29.23 7.94 3.29
N GLN A 466 30.43 7.77 3.86
CA GLN A 466 31.49 6.97 3.25
C GLN A 466 31.06 5.51 3.03
N THR A 467 30.37 4.92 4.01
CA THR A 467 29.86 3.55 3.92
C THR A 467 28.78 3.44 2.85
N THR A 468 27.80 4.36 2.85
CA THR A 468 26.74 4.39 1.85
C THR A 468 27.29 4.50 0.44
N ILE A 469 28.22 5.42 0.18
CA ILE A 469 28.82 5.59 -1.15
C ILE A 469 29.56 4.31 -1.59
N LYS A 470 30.42 3.75 -0.74
CA LYS A 470 31.14 2.50 -1.04
C LYS A 470 30.20 1.32 -1.30
N SER A 471 29.13 1.22 -0.51
CA SER A 471 28.08 0.21 -0.69
C SER A 471 27.36 0.36 -2.02
N VAL A 472 26.99 1.57 -2.42
CA VAL A 472 26.29 1.81 -3.69
C VAL A 472 27.21 1.52 -4.89
N ILE A 473 28.49 1.91 -4.84
CA ILE A 473 29.47 1.56 -5.87
C ILE A 473 29.62 0.03 -5.98
N SER A 474 29.79 -0.65 -4.84
CA SER A 474 29.87 -2.12 -4.79
C SER A 474 28.60 -2.79 -5.30
N LEU A 475 27.43 -2.21 -5.05
CA LEU A 475 26.16 -2.69 -5.55
C LEU A 475 26.06 -2.54 -7.06
N TRP A 476 26.39 -1.36 -7.58
CA TRP A 476 26.35 -1.07 -9.01
C TRP A 476 27.24 -2.00 -9.82
N ASN A 477 28.46 -2.24 -9.35
CA ASN A 477 29.39 -3.18 -9.99
C ASN A 477 28.88 -4.62 -10.04
N GLN A 478 27.94 -5.00 -9.16
CA GLN A 478 27.28 -6.30 -9.21
C GLN A 478 26.06 -6.28 -10.14
N LEU A 479 25.25 -5.23 -10.07
CA LEU A 479 24.01 -5.12 -10.84
C LEU A 479 24.25 -4.94 -12.33
N LYS A 480 25.26 -4.16 -12.74
CA LYS A 480 25.55 -3.89 -14.15
C LYS A 480 25.96 -5.12 -14.97
N ASN A 481 26.43 -6.17 -14.28
CA ASN A 481 26.79 -7.45 -14.91
C ASN A 481 25.57 -8.36 -15.12
N ILE A 482 24.38 -7.96 -14.63
CA ILE A 482 23.14 -8.70 -14.83
C ILE A 482 22.54 -8.24 -16.17
N ASP A 483 22.22 -9.21 -17.02
CA ASP A 483 21.62 -8.91 -18.32
C ASP A 483 20.35 -8.05 -18.18
N SER A 484 20.21 -7.08 -19.09
CA SER A 484 19.14 -6.08 -19.11
C SER A 484 19.08 -5.09 -17.91
N PHE A 485 20.07 -5.05 -17.01
CA PHE A 485 20.14 -4.08 -15.91
C PHE A 485 20.96 -2.84 -16.31
N THR A 486 20.33 -1.89 -17.01
CA THR A 486 21.03 -0.72 -17.60
C THR A 486 21.17 0.50 -16.70
N PHE A 487 20.31 0.64 -15.69
CA PHE A 487 20.35 1.79 -14.78
C PHE A 487 19.74 1.44 -13.42
N LEU A 488 20.13 2.20 -12.39
CA LEU A 488 19.61 2.11 -11.02
C LEU A 488 19.04 3.45 -10.54
N PHE A 489 17.76 3.46 -10.16
CA PHE A 489 17.18 4.59 -9.42
C PHE A 489 17.61 4.53 -7.96
N LEU A 490 18.40 5.51 -7.52
CA LEU A 490 18.98 5.51 -6.18
C LEU A 490 17.91 5.74 -5.09
N ARG A 491 16.81 6.42 -5.42
CA ARG A 491 15.63 6.51 -4.54
C ARG A 491 14.98 5.16 -4.20
N ASN A 492 15.22 4.12 -5.01
CA ASN A 492 14.76 2.77 -4.67
C ASN A 492 15.49 2.17 -3.47
N LEU A 493 16.62 2.77 -3.07
CA LEU A 493 17.43 2.38 -1.91
C LEU A 493 16.99 3.11 -0.62
N ASN A 494 15.99 4.00 -0.67
CA ASN A 494 15.49 4.75 0.49
C ASN A 494 14.45 3.97 1.31
N GLN A 495 14.24 4.38 2.57
CA GLN A 495 13.34 3.71 3.52
C GLN A 495 11.91 4.27 3.49
N ASP A 496 11.67 5.35 2.73
CA ASP A 496 10.36 5.98 2.57
C ASP A 496 9.20 4.96 2.42
N PRO A 497 9.32 3.82 1.69
CA PRO A 497 8.23 2.85 1.59
C PRO A 497 7.75 2.26 2.92
N VAL A 498 8.65 1.96 3.86
CA VAL A 498 8.28 1.39 5.17
C VAL A 498 7.75 2.47 6.11
N GLU A 499 8.26 3.70 6.04
CA GLU A 499 7.71 4.83 6.79
C GLU A 499 6.31 5.21 6.30
N ASN A 500 6.11 5.22 4.97
CA ASN A 500 4.80 5.46 4.37
C ASN A 500 3.81 4.37 4.79
N LEU A 501 4.26 3.11 4.87
CA LEU A 501 3.45 2.01 5.41
C LEU A 501 3.00 2.31 6.85
N PHE A 502 3.90 2.77 7.73
CA PHE A 502 3.55 3.15 9.09
C PHE A 502 2.55 4.31 9.13
N GLY A 503 2.72 5.30 8.25
CA GLY A 503 1.75 6.38 8.06
C GLY A 503 0.35 5.85 7.71
N VAL A 504 0.26 4.94 6.75
CA VAL A 504 -1.00 4.30 6.33
C VAL A 504 -1.63 3.50 7.48
N ILE A 505 -0.84 2.72 8.22
CA ILE A 505 -1.35 1.93 9.37
C ILE A 505 -1.91 2.86 10.46
N ARG A 506 -1.23 3.99 10.74
CA ARG A 506 -1.71 4.99 11.71
C ARG A 506 -3.00 5.67 11.23
N GLN A 507 -3.09 6.03 9.95
CA GLN A 507 -4.29 6.65 9.35
C GLN A 507 -5.53 5.76 9.43
N HIS A 508 -5.38 4.44 9.29
CA HIS A 508 -6.49 3.48 9.49
C HIS A 508 -7.10 3.56 10.90
N GLY A 509 -6.39 4.15 11.86
CA GLY A 509 -6.88 4.38 13.20
C GLY A 509 -7.85 5.51 13.41
N VAL A 510 -8.09 6.34 12.39
CA VAL A 510 -8.87 7.58 12.48
C VAL A 510 -8.31 8.46 13.61
N CYS A 511 -8.84 8.39 14.83
CA CYS A 511 -8.35 9.15 15.98
C CYS A 511 -7.27 8.40 16.79
N ASN A 512 -7.12 7.08 16.61
CA ASN A 512 -6.11 6.29 17.30
C ASN A 512 -4.83 6.16 16.44
N ASN A 513 -3.97 7.17 16.57
CA ASN A 513 -2.71 7.30 15.85
C ASN A 513 -1.58 6.45 16.46
N ASN A 514 -1.80 5.78 17.60
CA ASN A 514 -0.84 4.88 18.23
C ASN A 514 -1.44 3.47 18.41
N PRO A 515 -1.33 2.59 17.39
CA PRO A 515 -1.98 1.29 17.42
C PRO A 515 -1.41 0.38 18.51
N THR A 516 -2.26 -0.53 19.00
CA THR A 516 -1.84 -1.62 19.89
C THR A 516 -1.57 -2.88 19.07
N SER A 517 -0.75 -3.80 19.61
CA SER A 517 -0.20 -4.95 18.86
C SER A 517 -1.21 -5.82 18.09
N PRO A 518 -2.44 -6.13 18.56
CA PRO A 518 -3.37 -6.99 17.83
C PRO A 518 -4.36 -6.22 16.95
N ASN A 519 -4.60 -4.94 17.22
CA ASN A 519 -5.77 -4.25 16.66
C ASN A 519 -5.60 -3.82 15.19
N LYS A 520 -4.38 -3.77 14.63
CA LYS A 520 -4.18 -3.19 13.28
C LYS A 520 -3.09 -3.78 12.37
N LEU A 521 -2.17 -4.64 12.81
CA LEU A 521 -1.21 -5.22 11.85
C LEU A 521 -1.86 -6.20 10.86
N ASN A 522 -3.03 -6.76 11.20
CA ASN A 522 -3.89 -7.51 10.27
C ASN A 522 -4.63 -6.63 9.24
N SER A 523 -4.36 -5.32 9.21
CA SER A 523 -4.78 -4.46 8.11
C SER A 523 -3.72 -4.50 7.00
N ASN A 524 -3.87 -5.46 6.09
CA ASN A 524 -3.13 -5.41 4.83
C ASN A 524 -3.30 -4.04 4.20
N CYS A 525 -2.17 -3.43 3.86
CA CYS A 525 -2.09 -2.15 3.19
C CYS A 525 -2.51 -2.32 1.74
N LEU A 526 -3.80 -2.16 1.50
CA LEU A 526 -4.35 -1.88 0.18
C LEU A 526 -4.23 -0.36 -0.06
N ASP A 527 -2.99 0.13 -0.13
CA ASP A 527 -2.68 1.33 -0.90
C ASP A 527 -3.07 1.05 -2.37
N ASP A 528 -3.48 2.06 -3.12
CA ASP A 528 -3.91 1.93 -4.53
C ASP A 528 -2.85 1.24 -5.41
N SER A 529 -1.59 1.22 -4.95
CA SER A 529 -0.45 0.55 -5.58
C SER A 529 -0.03 -0.81 -4.98
N CYS A 530 -0.56 -1.25 -3.83
CA CYS A 530 0.08 -2.30 -3.02
C CYS A 530 -0.44 -3.74 -3.22
N THR A 531 -1.68 -3.96 -3.65
CA THR A 531 -2.15 -5.33 -3.93
C THR A 531 -3.30 -5.27 -4.94
N PRO A 532 -3.02 -5.50 -6.23
CA PRO A 532 -4.05 -5.69 -7.26
C PRO A 532 -5.16 -6.66 -6.81
N LEU A 533 -6.39 -6.45 -7.27
CA LEU A 533 -7.51 -7.39 -7.00
C LEU A 533 -7.14 -8.84 -7.36
N ALA A 534 -6.35 -9.03 -8.43
CA ALA A 534 -5.83 -10.32 -8.85
C ALA A 534 -4.97 -11.02 -7.78
N ASP A 535 -4.21 -10.27 -6.98
CA ASP A 535 -3.39 -10.82 -5.91
C ASP A 535 -4.23 -11.26 -4.72
N ILE A 536 -5.26 -10.48 -4.37
CA ILE A 536 -6.22 -10.87 -3.32
C ILE A 536 -6.95 -12.14 -3.74
N LYS A 537 -7.38 -12.24 -5.00
CA LYS A 537 -8.00 -13.44 -5.56
C LYS A 537 -7.08 -14.65 -5.44
N THR A 538 -5.80 -14.50 -5.78
CA THR A 538 -4.82 -15.59 -5.70
C THR A 538 -4.57 -16.03 -4.26
N LEU A 539 -4.44 -15.08 -3.32
CA LEU A 539 -4.28 -15.38 -1.89
C LEU A 539 -5.49 -16.11 -1.29
N LEU A 540 -6.71 -15.71 -1.67
CA LEU A 540 -7.93 -16.39 -1.24
C LEU A 540 -8.07 -17.77 -1.88
N ALA A 541 -7.73 -17.90 -3.16
CA ALA A 541 -7.72 -19.18 -3.87
C ALA A 541 -6.69 -20.15 -3.28
N TYR A 542 -5.55 -19.68 -2.77
CA TYR A 542 -4.53 -20.51 -2.13
C TYR A 542 -5.03 -21.19 -0.85
N ASN A 543 -5.86 -20.50 -0.07
CA ASN A 543 -6.50 -21.11 1.10
C ASN A 543 -7.70 -21.99 0.72
N ASP A 544 -8.36 -21.69 -0.39
CA ASP A 544 -9.38 -22.56 -1.01
C ASP A 544 -8.77 -23.77 -1.76
N LEU A 545 -7.46 -23.79 -2.02
CA LEU A 545 -6.76 -24.85 -2.76
C LEU A 545 -6.58 -26.15 -1.96
N ARG A 546 -6.99 -26.20 -0.69
CA ARG A 546 -7.32 -27.47 -0.02
C ARG A 546 -8.61 -28.11 -0.58
N ALA A 547 -9.38 -27.40 -1.40
CA ALA A 547 -10.67 -27.86 -1.89
C ALA A 547 -10.77 -28.12 -3.41
N GLN A 548 -9.97 -27.52 -4.32
CA GLN A 548 -10.17 -27.77 -5.76
C GLN A 548 -8.92 -27.88 -6.64
N LYS A 549 -8.84 -29.04 -7.29
CA LYS A 549 -7.91 -29.49 -8.34
C LYS A 549 -8.33 -28.87 -9.69
N TYR A 550 -7.34 -28.42 -10.48
CA TYR A 550 -7.41 -28.05 -11.91
C TYR A 550 -8.18 -26.77 -12.33
N TRP A 551 -7.47 -25.74 -12.81
CA TRP A 551 -7.37 -25.42 -14.26
C TRP A 551 -6.34 -24.31 -14.57
N ARG A 552 -5.87 -24.30 -15.83
CA ARG A 552 -4.72 -23.57 -16.40
C ARG A 552 -5.11 -22.25 -17.11
N ALA A 553 -4.13 -21.33 -17.12
CA ALA A 553 -3.73 -20.34 -18.15
C ALA A 553 -4.68 -19.19 -18.56
N VAL A 554 -4.22 -17.93 -18.50
CA VAL A 554 -3.55 -17.15 -19.58
C VAL A 554 -3.20 -15.72 -19.09
N HIS A 555 -2.07 -15.20 -19.60
CA HIS A 555 -1.45 -13.85 -19.60
C HIS A 555 -2.37 -12.70 -20.10
N ILE A 556 -2.13 -11.36 -20.07
CA ILE A 556 -0.96 -10.46 -19.96
C ILE A 556 -1.44 -9.01 -19.61
N PHE A 557 -0.46 -8.17 -19.31
CA PHE A 557 -0.34 -6.73 -18.95
C PHE A 557 -1.27 -5.59 -19.47
N THR A 558 -1.29 -4.55 -18.62
CA THR A 558 -1.15 -3.07 -18.82
C THR A 558 -2.35 -2.10 -18.94
N MET A 559 -2.19 -1.01 -18.16
CA MET A 559 -2.56 0.43 -18.34
C MET A 559 -3.79 1.02 -17.59
N GLU A 560 -3.51 2.15 -16.93
CA GLU A 560 -4.38 3.12 -16.23
C GLU A 560 -5.19 4.00 -17.23
N PRO A 561 -5.78 5.16 -16.85
CA PRO A 561 -7.08 5.30 -16.17
C PRO A 561 -8.06 6.20 -16.95
N LEU A 562 -9.37 5.95 -16.87
CA LEU A 562 -10.39 6.93 -17.30
C LEU A 562 -11.65 6.77 -16.45
N LEU A 563 -11.82 7.67 -15.47
CA LEU A 563 -13.12 7.98 -14.86
C LEU A 563 -13.02 9.31 -14.12
N ALA A 564 -12.75 10.36 -14.90
CA ALA A 564 -13.33 11.67 -14.67
C ALA A 564 -14.35 11.89 -15.79
N VAL A 565 -15.43 12.62 -15.48
CA VAL A 565 -16.64 12.83 -16.30
C VAL A 565 -17.73 11.77 -16.10
N LEU A 566 -18.53 11.94 -15.04
CA LEU A 566 -20.00 11.78 -15.04
C LEU A 566 -20.60 12.11 -13.65
N VAL A 567 -20.25 13.26 -13.07
CA VAL A 567 -21.05 13.88 -11.99
C VAL A 567 -20.94 15.39 -12.09
N PHE A 568 -21.53 15.99 -13.12
CA PHE A 568 -21.97 17.39 -13.09
C PHE A 568 -23.03 17.57 -14.17
N ASN A 569 -24.29 17.46 -13.76
CA ASN A 569 -25.44 18.21 -14.27
C ASN A 569 -26.70 17.66 -13.61
N LEU A 570 -26.88 18.01 -12.33
CA LEU A 570 -28.20 18.07 -11.72
C LEU A 570 -28.38 19.51 -11.23
N PRO A 571 -29.49 20.19 -11.59
CA PRO A 571 -29.77 21.54 -11.09
C PRO A 571 -29.97 21.52 -9.57
N PRO A 572 -29.67 22.61 -8.86
CA PRO A 572 -29.74 22.64 -7.40
C PRO A 572 -31.19 22.39 -6.93
N PRO A 573 -31.41 21.59 -5.87
CA PRO A 573 -32.72 21.51 -5.26
C PRO A 573 -33.06 22.85 -4.59
N ASN A 574 -34.26 23.34 -4.85
CA ASN A 574 -34.84 24.51 -4.19
C ASN A 574 -34.71 24.39 -2.66
N LYS A 575 -34.13 25.42 -2.04
CA LYS A 575 -34.10 25.58 -0.58
C LYS A 575 -35.54 25.68 -0.05
N PRO A 576 -35.92 24.95 1.00
CA PRO A 576 -36.99 25.40 1.88
C PRO A 576 -36.42 26.39 2.89
N ASP A 577 -37.11 27.53 3.01
CA ASP A 577 -36.93 28.52 4.07
C ASP A 577 -37.09 27.87 5.45
N TYR A 578 -36.11 28.08 6.33
CA TYR A 578 -36.29 27.97 7.77
C TYR A 578 -35.84 29.28 8.40
N HIS A 579 -36.83 30.14 8.63
CA HIS A 579 -36.80 31.21 9.60
C HIS A 579 -36.86 30.63 11.03
N ASP A 580 -36.03 31.22 11.91
CA ASP A 580 -36.23 31.47 13.34
C ASP A 580 -36.67 30.31 14.28
N LYS A 581 -35.79 29.94 15.23
CA LYS A 581 -35.85 30.35 16.66
C LYS A 581 -34.98 29.45 17.57
N CYS A 582 -34.19 30.12 18.40
CA CYS A 582 -33.49 29.71 19.64
C CYS A 582 -32.34 28.70 19.55
#